data_AF-A0A7D8Z1N2-F1
#
_entry.id   AF-A0A7D8Z1N2-F1
#
_cell.length_a   1.000
_cell.length_b   1.000
_cell.length_c   1.000
_cell.angle_alpha   90.00
_cell.angle_beta   90.00
_cell.angle_gamma   90.00
#
_symmetry.space_group_name_H-M   'P 1'
#
loop_
_entity.id
_entity.type
_entity.pdbx_description
1 polymer ?
#
loop_
_entity_poly.entity_id
_entity_poly.type
_entity_poly.pdbx_seq_one_letter_code
_entity_poly.pdbx_strand_id
1 'polypeptide(L)'
;MGNLTVITDECREHIVDESEVVGEVDDIARVLMGDQRMLKGGNEDEDEMEIEDTIAASLHLLCSSILTELEKPLNLTSQPPEQNCTVTTVQYHAFLSSTANFLFPIQERQMKYRWTSRSAVFENLGWLQALWASRKTNSQDRSFIEQQIELYKQGSCFEKNEVLRRGVEVVEWVNDLIDMFA
;
A
#
# COMPACT_ATOMS: atom_id res chain seq x y z
N MET A 1 10.05 -0.11 11.26
CA MET A 1 9.37 -0.47 10.00
C MET A 1 8.30 -1.54 10.17
N GLY A 2 8.35 -2.37 11.22
CA GLY A 2 7.42 -3.50 11.43
C GLY A 2 5.92 -3.20 11.62
N ASN A 3 5.46 -1.96 11.43
CA ASN A 3 4.03 -1.66 11.39
C ASN A 3 3.49 -1.69 9.94
N LEU A 4 4.26 -1.14 8.98
CA LEU A 4 3.79 -1.05 7.59
C LEU A 4 3.62 -2.42 6.92
N THR A 5 4.47 -3.40 7.23
CA THR A 5 4.31 -4.77 6.72
C THR A 5 2.98 -5.37 7.17
N VAL A 6 2.67 -5.27 8.47
CA VAL A 6 1.44 -5.81 9.04
C VAL A 6 0.21 -5.15 8.42
N ILE A 7 0.20 -3.81 8.34
CA ILE A 7 -0.90 -3.07 7.70
C ILE A 7 -1.06 -3.47 6.23
N THR A 8 0.04 -3.69 5.51
CA THR A 8 -0.02 -4.07 4.09
C THR A 8 -0.59 -5.49 3.92
N ASP A 9 -0.21 -6.41 4.80
CA ASP A 9 -0.76 -7.77 4.83
C ASP A 9 -2.25 -7.77 5.21
N GLU A 10 -2.66 -6.97 6.20
CA GLU A 10 -4.07 -6.79 6.57
C GLU A 10 -4.87 -6.21 5.38
N CYS A 11 -4.38 -5.13 4.74
CA CYS A 11 -5.03 -4.55 3.57
C CYS A 11 -5.17 -5.57 2.42
N ARG A 12 -4.21 -6.50 2.28
CA ARG A 12 -4.28 -7.57 1.28
C ARG A 12 -5.35 -8.59 1.64
N GLU A 13 -5.45 -9.01 2.89
CA GLU A 13 -6.45 -9.98 3.35
C GLU A 13 -7.87 -9.49 3.03
N HIS A 14 -8.15 -8.20 3.25
CA HIS A 14 -9.43 -7.59 2.91
C HIS A 14 -9.79 -7.71 1.40
N ILE A 15 -8.81 -7.62 0.50
CA ILE A 15 -9.02 -7.73 -0.96
C ILE A 15 -9.20 -9.19 -1.42
N VAL A 16 -8.65 -10.15 -0.67
CA VAL A 16 -8.65 -11.57 -1.02
C VAL A 16 -9.82 -12.32 -0.38
N ASP A 17 -10.18 -12.02 0.86
CA ASP A 17 -11.23 -12.73 1.61
C ASP A 17 -12.64 -12.49 1.05
N GLU A 18 -12.89 -11.34 0.43
CA GLU A 18 -14.15 -11.08 -0.30
C GLU A 18 -14.32 -11.98 -1.53
N SER A 19 -13.27 -12.68 -1.99
CA SER A 19 -13.39 -13.64 -3.09
C SER A 19 -13.93 -15.02 -2.69
N GLU A 20 -14.04 -15.33 -1.39
CA GLU A 20 -14.54 -16.64 -0.92
C GLU A 20 -15.69 -16.60 0.11
N VAL A 21 -16.08 -15.45 0.66
CA VAL A 21 -17.11 -15.41 1.73
C VAL A 21 -18.34 -14.61 1.33
N VAL A 22 -19.24 -15.26 0.61
CA VAL A 22 -20.66 -14.88 0.61
C VAL A 22 -21.22 -15.17 2.01
N GLY A 23 -21.16 -14.23 2.96
CA GLY A 23 -21.93 -14.43 4.19
C GLY A 23 -21.74 -13.52 5.41
N GLU A 24 -20.55 -12.97 5.72
CA GLU A 24 -20.31 -12.49 7.11
C GLU A 24 -19.40 -11.24 7.24
N VAL A 25 -19.51 -10.24 6.35
CA VAL A 25 -18.77 -8.96 6.52
C VAL A 25 -19.70 -7.75 6.75
N ASP A 26 -20.86 -7.98 7.37
CA ASP A 26 -21.88 -6.94 7.65
C ASP A 26 -21.55 -6.06 8.89
N ASP A 27 -20.40 -6.25 9.56
CA ASP A 27 -20.11 -5.63 10.85
C ASP A 27 -19.07 -4.49 10.83
N ILE A 28 -18.09 -4.49 9.92
CA ILE A 28 -17.10 -3.39 9.84
C ILE A 28 -17.67 -2.19 9.06
N ALA A 29 -18.41 -2.44 7.98
CA ALA A 29 -19.11 -1.39 7.22
C ALA A 29 -20.25 -0.73 8.04
N ARG A 30 -20.94 -1.51 8.89
CA ARG A 30 -22.03 -1.02 9.76
C ARG A 30 -21.62 0.02 10.80
N VAL A 31 -20.38 -0.04 11.28
CA VAL A 31 -19.88 0.90 12.29
C VAL A 31 -19.58 2.28 11.68
N LEU A 32 -19.28 2.33 10.39
CA LEU A 32 -18.93 3.58 9.69
C LEU A 32 -20.10 4.21 8.94
N MET A 33 -21.08 3.43 8.47
CA MET A 33 -22.21 3.93 7.68
C MET A 33 -23.54 3.46 8.27
N GLY A 34 -24.31 4.42 8.81
CA GLY A 34 -25.54 4.18 9.55
C GLY A 34 -26.56 3.26 8.85
N ASP A 35 -27.20 2.44 9.69
CA ASP A 35 -28.12 1.34 9.41
C ASP A 35 -29.10 1.58 8.24
N GLN A 36 -29.03 0.73 7.20
CA GLN A 36 -30.14 0.49 6.29
C GLN A 36 -30.10 -0.94 5.73
N ARG A 37 -30.95 -1.81 6.29
CA ARG A 37 -31.21 -3.17 5.79
C ARG A 37 -31.93 -3.11 4.44
N MET A 38 -31.39 -3.75 3.39
CA MET A 38 -32.18 -4.16 2.22
C MET A 38 -31.71 -5.52 1.66
N LEU A 39 -32.68 -6.20 1.05
CA LEU A 39 -32.70 -7.60 0.67
C LEU A 39 -31.85 -7.90 -0.56
N LYS A 40 -31.08 -9.00 -0.46
CA LYS A 40 -30.16 -9.57 -1.46
C LYS A 40 -30.85 -9.92 -2.78
N GLY A 41 -30.51 -9.17 -3.83
CA GLY A 41 -30.65 -9.54 -5.23
C GLY A 41 -29.37 -9.12 -5.93
N GLY A 42 -28.35 -9.98 -5.94
CA GLY A 42 -27.01 -9.63 -6.44
C GLY A 42 -27.05 -9.31 -7.93
N ASN A 43 -26.77 -8.05 -8.25
CA ASN A 43 -26.52 -7.57 -9.60
C ASN A 43 -24.98 -7.52 -9.77
N GLU A 44 -24.45 -8.08 -10.86
CA GLU A 44 -22.99 -8.16 -11.08
C GLU A 44 -22.29 -6.78 -11.03
N ASP A 45 -23.02 -5.71 -11.36
CA ASP A 45 -22.56 -4.32 -11.27
C ASP A 45 -22.42 -3.82 -9.81
N GLU A 46 -23.24 -4.33 -8.88
CA GLU A 46 -23.14 -3.98 -7.45
C GLU A 46 -21.92 -4.66 -6.82
N ASP A 47 -21.66 -5.92 -7.18
CA ASP A 47 -20.47 -6.67 -6.73
C ASP A 47 -19.17 -6.05 -7.28
N GLU A 48 -19.17 -5.53 -8.52
CA GLU A 48 -18.01 -4.81 -9.08
C GLU A 48 -17.71 -3.52 -8.30
N MET A 49 -18.74 -2.74 -7.97
CA MET A 49 -18.59 -1.49 -7.22
C MET A 49 -18.11 -1.73 -5.79
N GLU A 50 -18.64 -2.74 -5.10
CA GLU A 50 -18.20 -3.13 -3.76
C GLU A 50 -16.71 -3.52 -3.74
N ILE A 51 -16.27 -4.30 -4.74
CA ILE A 51 -14.85 -4.69 -4.87
C ILE A 51 -13.96 -3.47 -5.15
N GLU A 52 -14.40 -2.55 -6.01
CA GLU A 52 -13.66 -1.30 -6.28
C GLU A 52 -13.49 -0.50 -4.99
N ASP A 53 -14.56 -0.33 -4.22
CA ASP A 53 -14.57 0.42 -2.97
C ASP A 53 -13.68 -0.22 -1.90
N THR A 54 -13.72 -1.55 -1.74
CA THR A 54 -12.85 -2.27 -0.80
C THR A 54 -11.36 -2.11 -1.14
N ILE A 55 -11.01 -2.20 -2.43
CA ILE A 55 -9.63 -2.01 -2.88
C ILE A 55 -9.20 -0.55 -2.69
N ALA A 56 -10.06 0.41 -3.04
CA ALA A 56 -9.77 1.83 -2.86
C ALA A 56 -9.57 2.18 -1.38
N ALA A 57 -10.42 1.67 -0.48
CA ALA A 57 -10.29 1.86 0.96
C ALA A 57 -8.98 1.26 1.51
N SER A 58 -8.62 0.05 1.07
CA SER A 58 -7.38 -0.62 1.45
C SER A 58 -6.14 0.15 0.97
N LEU A 59 -6.14 0.61 -0.27
CA LEU A 59 -5.07 1.47 -0.80
C LEU A 59 -4.96 2.79 -0.01
N HIS A 60 -6.10 3.41 0.29
CA HIS A 60 -6.15 4.67 1.03
C HIS A 60 -5.56 4.53 2.43
N LEU A 61 -5.88 3.44 3.14
CA LEU A 61 -5.34 3.13 4.46
C LEU A 61 -3.83 2.92 4.42
N LEU A 62 -3.34 2.16 3.44
CA LEU A 62 -1.90 1.94 3.25
C LEU A 62 -1.18 3.27 2.94
N CYS A 63 -1.71 4.07 2.02
CA CYS A 63 -1.14 5.37 1.66
C CYS A 63 -1.08 6.31 2.87
N SER A 64 -2.16 6.38 3.66
CA SER A 64 -2.22 7.19 4.89
C SER A 64 -1.18 6.72 5.92
N SER A 65 -0.97 5.42 6.05
CA SER A 65 0.03 4.84 6.95
C SER A 65 1.45 5.15 6.49
N ILE A 66 1.72 5.05 5.19
CA ILE A 66 3.01 5.44 4.60
C ILE A 66 3.27 6.93 4.81
N LEU A 67 2.27 7.78 4.56
CA LEU A 67 2.36 9.22 4.80
C LEU A 67 2.67 9.53 6.26
N THR A 68 2.00 8.85 7.20
CA THR A 68 2.26 9.01 8.64
C THR A 68 3.70 8.66 9.00
N GLU A 69 4.28 7.60 8.41
CA GLU A 69 5.69 7.28 8.61
C GLU A 69 6.63 8.30 7.94
N LEU A 70 6.24 8.84 6.77
CA LEU A 70 6.98 9.88 6.06
C LEU A 70 7.03 11.21 6.83
N GLU A 71 5.99 11.54 7.58
CA GLU A 71 5.91 12.77 8.36
C GLU A 71 6.76 12.74 9.64
N LYS A 72 7.24 11.55 10.04
CA LYS A 72 8.10 11.43 11.24
C LYS A 72 9.45 12.09 10.99
N PRO A 73 9.92 12.94 11.90
CA PRO A 73 11.24 13.56 11.76
C PRO A 73 12.34 12.48 11.85
N LEU A 74 13.29 12.53 10.92
CA LEU A 74 14.48 11.69 10.98
C LEU A 74 15.43 12.23 12.04
N ASN A 75 15.45 11.58 13.20
CA ASN A 75 16.40 11.87 14.28
C ASN A 75 17.80 11.33 13.91
N LEU A 76 18.52 12.06 13.06
CA LEU A 76 19.86 11.71 12.57
C LEU A 76 20.97 12.01 13.60
N THR A 77 20.64 12.60 14.75
CA THR A 77 21.57 13.11 15.76
C THR A 77 21.85 12.16 16.92
N SER A 78 21.04 11.12 17.11
CA SER A 78 21.35 10.05 18.07
C SER A 78 22.32 9.06 17.42
N GLN A 79 23.45 8.74 18.10
CA GLN A 79 24.29 7.60 17.73
C GLN A 79 23.38 6.43 17.36
N PRO A 80 23.57 5.79 16.19
CA PRO A 80 22.70 4.71 15.79
C PRO A 80 22.75 3.65 16.90
N PRO A 81 21.62 3.30 17.53
CA PRO A 81 21.59 2.11 18.38
C PRO A 81 22.12 0.96 17.53
N GLU A 82 22.95 0.07 18.10
CA GLU A 82 23.58 -1.05 17.38
C GLU A 82 22.60 -1.66 16.38
N GLN A 83 22.77 -1.28 15.10
CA GLN A 83 21.74 -1.53 14.11
C GLN A 83 21.89 -2.99 13.72
N ASN A 84 20.95 -3.82 14.19
CA ASN A 84 20.96 -5.23 13.85
C ASN A 84 20.64 -5.36 12.35
N CYS A 85 21.68 -5.47 11.52
CA CYS A 85 21.54 -5.48 10.07
C CYS A 85 20.69 -6.65 9.58
N THR A 86 20.77 -7.80 10.24
CA THR A 86 19.92 -8.95 9.92
C THR A 86 18.45 -8.61 10.08
N VAL A 87 18.06 -8.05 11.24
CA VAL A 87 16.66 -7.67 11.50
C VAL A 87 16.21 -6.55 10.55
N THR A 88 17.05 -5.55 10.35
CA THR A 88 16.74 -4.39 9.48
C THR A 88 16.48 -4.83 8.04
N THR A 89 17.36 -5.66 7.50
CA THR A 89 17.29 -6.17 6.13
C THR A 89 16.08 -7.08 5.95
N VAL A 90 15.84 -7.98 6.91
CA VAL A 90 14.65 -8.85 6.91
C VAL A 90 13.36 -8.03 6.94
N GLN A 91 13.25 -7.03 7.80
CA GLN A 91 12.05 -6.19 7.87
C GLN A 91 11.81 -5.39 6.60
N TYR A 92 12.87 -4.84 5.99
CA TYR A 92 12.77 -4.11 4.73
C TYR A 92 12.29 -5.01 3.60
N HIS A 93 12.90 -6.19 3.42
CA HIS A 93 12.46 -7.13 2.38
C HIS A 93 11.07 -7.71 2.64
N ALA A 94 10.71 -7.96 3.90
CA ALA A 94 9.37 -8.38 4.25
C ALA A 94 8.33 -7.33 3.85
N PHE A 95 8.60 -6.05 4.11
CA PHE A 95 7.74 -4.96 3.65
C PHE A 95 7.61 -4.94 2.12
N LEU A 96 8.72 -4.99 1.37
CA LEU A 96 8.67 -5.01 -0.09
C LEU A 96 7.89 -6.21 -0.65
N SER A 97 8.10 -7.40 -0.06
CA SER A 97 7.37 -8.60 -0.45
C SER A 97 5.88 -8.49 -0.13
N SER A 98 5.53 -7.90 1.01
CA SER A 98 4.14 -7.64 1.39
C SER A 98 3.48 -6.66 0.42
N THR A 99 4.17 -5.58 0.03
CA THR A 99 3.62 -4.64 -0.95
C THR A 99 3.43 -5.27 -2.32
N ALA A 100 4.37 -6.08 -2.78
CA ALA A 100 4.21 -6.88 -4.00
C ALA A 100 2.98 -7.79 -3.94
N ASN A 101 2.80 -8.51 -2.83
CA ASN A 101 1.67 -9.40 -2.61
C ASN A 101 0.33 -8.66 -2.47
N PHE A 102 0.36 -7.39 -2.05
CA PHE A 102 -0.81 -6.51 -1.98
C PHE A 102 -1.21 -5.98 -3.37
N LEU A 103 -0.24 -5.58 -4.20
CA LEU A 103 -0.49 -5.07 -5.55
C LEU A 103 -0.98 -6.15 -6.52
N PHE A 104 -0.52 -7.40 -6.34
CA PHE A 104 -0.85 -8.48 -7.26
C PHE A 104 -2.36 -8.77 -7.39
N PRO A 105 -3.14 -8.95 -6.31
CA PRO A 105 -4.60 -9.07 -6.40
C PRO A 105 -5.24 -7.87 -7.11
N ILE A 106 -4.80 -6.64 -6.82
CA ILE A 106 -5.35 -5.43 -7.46
C ILE A 106 -5.17 -5.50 -8.98
N GLN A 107 -3.99 -5.92 -9.43
CA GLN A 107 -3.74 -6.15 -10.86
C GLN A 107 -4.68 -7.20 -11.46
N GLU A 108 -4.92 -8.32 -10.77
CA GLU A 108 -5.88 -9.34 -11.24
C GLU A 108 -7.30 -8.78 -11.38
N ARG A 109 -7.75 -8.00 -10.40
CA ARG A 109 -9.08 -7.36 -10.46
C ARG A 109 -9.14 -6.33 -11.58
N GLN A 110 -8.08 -5.54 -11.78
CA GLN A 110 -8.02 -4.59 -12.90
C GLN A 110 -8.09 -5.30 -14.26
N MET A 111 -7.43 -6.45 -14.45
CA MET A 111 -7.56 -7.21 -15.69
C MET A 111 -8.99 -7.73 -15.92
N LYS A 112 -9.70 -8.06 -14.83
CA LYS A 112 -11.06 -8.62 -14.85
C LYS A 112 -12.11 -7.54 -15.13
N TYR A 113 -12.14 -6.49 -14.31
CA TYR A 113 -13.16 -5.45 -14.31
C TYR A 113 -12.84 -4.29 -15.27
N ARG A 114 -11.55 -4.08 -15.58
CA ARG A 114 -11.09 -3.04 -16.53
C ARG A 114 -11.60 -1.65 -16.15
N TRP A 115 -11.41 -1.29 -14.89
CA TRP A 115 -11.74 0.04 -14.41
C TRP A 115 -10.97 1.11 -15.19
N THR A 116 -11.56 2.29 -15.32
CA THR A 116 -10.95 3.40 -16.04
C THR A 116 -10.19 4.32 -15.11
N SER A 117 -9.50 5.31 -15.67
CA SER A 117 -8.85 6.41 -14.92
C SER A 117 -9.80 7.27 -14.06
N ARG A 118 -11.11 6.97 -14.04
CA ARG A 118 -12.10 7.59 -13.14
C ARG A 118 -12.32 6.80 -11.85
N SER A 119 -11.74 5.60 -11.74
CA SER A 119 -11.88 4.75 -10.56
C SER A 119 -11.16 5.33 -9.34
N ALA A 120 -11.70 5.04 -8.17
CA ALA A 120 -11.05 5.38 -6.91
C ALA A 120 -9.74 4.59 -6.74
N VAL A 121 -9.65 3.39 -7.31
CA VAL A 121 -8.44 2.57 -7.34
C VAL A 121 -7.31 3.28 -8.09
N PHE A 122 -7.59 3.84 -9.28
CA PHE A 122 -6.61 4.61 -10.05
C PHE A 122 -6.07 5.81 -9.27
N GLU A 123 -6.96 6.58 -8.64
CA GLU A 123 -6.55 7.74 -7.84
C GLU A 123 -5.61 7.34 -6.69
N ASN A 124 -5.96 6.30 -5.94
CA ASN A 124 -5.15 5.86 -4.81
C ASN A 124 -3.83 5.18 -5.24
N LEU A 125 -3.79 4.49 -6.39
CA LEU A 125 -2.52 4.02 -6.98
C LEU A 125 -1.61 5.18 -7.36
N GLY A 126 -2.17 6.25 -7.94
CA GLY A 126 -1.45 7.49 -8.20
C GLY A 126 -0.91 8.13 -6.93
N TRP A 127 -1.66 8.08 -5.83
CA TRP A 127 -1.20 8.58 -4.53
C TRP A 127 -0.06 7.72 -3.96
N LEU A 128 -0.17 6.39 -4.02
CA LEU A 128 0.89 5.46 -3.60
C LEU A 128 2.18 5.73 -4.38
N GLN A 129 2.09 5.85 -5.70
CA GLN A 129 3.21 6.19 -6.58
C GLN A 129 3.89 7.50 -6.14
N ALA A 130 3.08 8.53 -5.86
CA ALA A 130 3.59 9.83 -5.49
C ALA A 130 4.24 9.83 -4.09
N LEU A 131 3.73 9.06 -3.12
CA LEU A 131 4.36 8.89 -1.81
C LEU A 131 5.74 8.21 -1.91
N TRP A 132 5.87 7.27 -2.85
CA TRP A 132 7.10 6.52 -3.02
C TRP A 132 8.19 7.22 -3.81
N ALA A 133 7.81 7.99 -4.83
CA ALA A 133 8.76 8.56 -5.78
C ALA A 133 8.84 10.09 -5.76
N SER A 134 7.93 10.78 -5.07
CA SER A 134 7.86 12.25 -5.04
C SER A 134 8.05 12.81 -3.64
N ARG A 135 8.62 14.01 -3.58
CA ARG A 135 8.78 14.80 -2.36
C ARG A 135 7.58 15.70 -2.06
N LYS A 136 6.73 15.93 -3.06
CA LYS A 136 5.65 16.93 -3.01
C LYS A 136 4.46 16.54 -2.13
N THR A 137 4.42 15.30 -1.66
CA THR A 137 3.27 14.68 -1.02
C THR A 137 3.30 14.75 0.50
N ASN A 138 4.38 15.27 1.10
CA ASN A 138 4.54 15.33 2.55
C ASN A 138 5.32 16.55 3.02
N SER A 139 5.18 16.86 4.31
CA SER A 139 5.80 18.03 4.95
C SER A 139 7.33 17.91 5.11
N GLN A 140 7.89 16.71 4.96
CA GLN A 140 9.33 16.47 5.11
C GLN A 140 10.12 16.64 3.79
N ASP A 141 9.44 16.94 2.67
CA ASP A 141 10.03 17.08 1.33
C ASP A 141 10.89 15.86 0.95
N ARG A 142 10.38 14.65 1.22
CA ARG A 142 11.09 13.38 0.96
C ARG A 142 10.15 12.30 0.44
N SER A 143 10.58 11.57 -0.56
CA SER A 143 9.91 10.34 -0.97
C SER A 143 10.21 9.20 0.00
N PHE A 144 9.38 8.14 -0.01
CA PHE A 144 9.63 6.96 0.82
C PHE A 144 11.00 6.33 0.54
N ILE A 145 11.40 6.25 -0.74
CA ILE A 145 12.71 5.74 -1.14
C ILE A 145 13.83 6.57 -0.49
N GLU A 146 13.75 7.89 -0.55
CA GLU A 146 14.75 8.78 0.06
C GLU A 146 14.81 8.66 1.57
N GLN A 147 13.65 8.50 2.22
CA GLN A 147 13.59 8.25 3.65
C GLN A 147 14.29 6.95 4.03
N GLN A 148 14.05 5.85 3.32
CA GLN A 148 14.73 4.58 3.59
C GLN A 148 16.24 4.65 3.32
N ILE A 149 16.65 5.32 2.24
CA ILE A 149 18.07 5.54 1.94
C ILE A 149 18.75 6.28 3.10
N GLU A 150 18.15 7.36 3.60
CA GLU A 150 18.76 8.15 4.68
C GLU A 150 18.75 7.38 6.01
N LEU A 151 17.70 6.61 6.31
CA LEU A 151 17.62 5.74 7.49
C LEU A 151 18.70 4.66 7.53
N TYR A 152 19.08 4.12 6.36
CA TYR A 152 20.02 3.00 6.28
C TYR A 152 21.46 3.39 5.91
N LYS A 153 21.67 4.67 5.59
CA LYS A 153 22.96 5.23 5.16
C LYS A 153 24.12 4.96 6.14
N GLN A 154 23.84 4.93 7.44
CA GLN A 154 24.86 4.74 8.48
C GLN A 154 25.14 3.27 8.82
N GLY A 155 24.19 2.36 8.54
CA GLY A 155 24.25 0.97 9.03
C GLY A 155 25.10 0.03 8.18
N SER A 156 25.42 0.38 6.93
CA SER A 156 26.06 -0.54 5.95
C SER A 156 25.37 -1.91 5.84
N CYS A 157 24.09 -1.99 6.22
CA CYS A 157 23.32 -3.24 6.28
C CYS A 157 22.88 -3.76 4.91
N PHE A 158 22.84 -2.88 3.91
CA PHE A 158 22.39 -3.19 2.56
C PHE A 158 23.53 -3.12 1.57
N GLU A 159 23.40 -3.86 0.46
CA GLU A 159 24.31 -3.74 -0.66
C GLU A 159 24.22 -2.34 -1.29
N LYS A 160 25.26 -1.97 -2.05
CA LYS A 160 25.32 -0.67 -2.70
C LYS A 160 24.09 -0.46 -3.60
N ASN A 161 23.38 0.65 -3.37
CA ASN A 161 22.16 1.04 -4.09
C ASN A 161 20.99 0.06 -4.00
N GLU A 162 21.04 -0.94 -3.12
CA GLU A 162 19.99 -1.96 -3.04
C GLU A 162 18.62 -1.35 -2.71
N VAL A 163 18.58 -0.50 -1.67
CA VAL A 163 17.35 0.19 -1.22
C VAL A 163 16.75 1.03 -2.35
N LEU A 164 17.60 1.73 -3.10
CA LEU A 164 17.16 2.53 -4.26
C LEU A 164 16.61 1.62 -5.36
N ARG A 165 17.37 0.60 -5.76
CA ARG A 165 16.99 -0.32 -6.85
C ARG A 165 15.66 -1.00 -6.53
N ARG A 166 15.51 -1.53 -5.32
CA ARG A 166 14.28 -2.19 -4.89
C ARG A 166 13.11 -1.22 -4.80
N GLY A 167 13.34 0.00 -4.30
CA GLY A 167 12.31 1.04 -4.29
C GLY A 167 11.82 1.38 -5.70
N VAL A 168 12.74 1.50 -6.66
CA VAL A 168 12.41 1.75 -8.07
C VAL A 168 11.61 0.59 -8.68
N GLU A 169 11.99 -0.67 -8.42
CA GLU A 169 11.25 -1.85 -8.91
C GLU A 169 9.77 -1.80 -8.54
N VAL A 170 9.45 -1.36 -7.31
CA VAL A 170 8.03 -1.31 -6.92
C VAL A 170 7.32 -0.07 -7.48
N VAL A 171 8.02 1.05 -7.68
CA VAL A 171 7.47 2.19 -8.44
C VAL A 171 7.18 1.82 -9.89
N GLU A 172 8.06 1.06 -10.54
CA GLU A 172 7.86 0.54 -11.90
C GLU A 172 6.59 -0.31 -11.96
N TRP A 173 6.42 -1.25 -11.02
CA TRP A 173 5.19 -2.06 -10.97
C TRP A 173 3.94 -1.20 -10.75
N VAL A 174 3.98 -0.23 -9.84
CA VAL A 174 2.82 0.67 -9.64
C VAL A 174 2.51 1.46 -10.91
N ASN A 175 3.52 1.95 -11.63
CA ASN A 175 3.29 2.64 -12.91
C ASN A 175 2.69 1.70 -13.96
N ASP A 176 3.21 0.48 -14.10
CA ASP A 176 2.68 -0.51 -15.04
C ASP A 176 1.21 -0.83 -14.73
N LEU A 177 0.86 -0.91 -13.44
CA LEU A 177 -0.52 -1.12 -13.00
C LEU A 177 -1.41 0.11 -13.28
N ILE A 178 -0.92 1.32 -13.05
CA ILE A 178 -1.63 2.57 -13.38
C ILE A 178 -1.90 2.65 -14.89
N ASP A 179 -0.94 2.28 -15.73
CA ASP A 179 -1.07 2.30 -17.19
C ASP A 179 -2.16 1.34 -17.71
N MET A 180 -2.55 0.33 -16.92
CA MET A 180 -3.67 -0.55 -17.25
C MET A 180 -5.06 0.10 -17.14
N PHE A 181 -5.17 1.30 -16.56
CA PHE A 181 -6.43 2.06 -16.43
C PHE A 181 -6.63 3.10 -17.56
N ALA A 182 -5.67 3.19 -18.49
CA ALA A 182 -5.65 4.16 -19.60
C ALA A 182 -6.55 3.77 -20.77
#